data_AF-A0A1L8DC24-F1
#
_entry.id   AF-A0A1L8DC24-F1
#
_cell.length_a   1.000
_cell.length_b   1.000
_cell.length_c   1.000
_cell.angle_alpha   90.00
_cell.angle_beta   90.00
_cell.angle_gamma   90.00
#
_symmetry.space_group_name_H-M   'P 1'
#
loop_
_entity.id
_entity.type
_entity.pdbx_description
1 polymer ?
#
loop_
_entity_poly.entity_id
_entity_poly.type
_entity_poly.pdbx_seq_one_letter_code
_entity_poly.pdbx_strand_id
1 'polypeptide(L)'
;FSDTYAGDADQSVAEAQEDPRPSKSHKDLKSDRPHMIVKKTSIAGSQVTEQIVEKPIPEDQIIKKLPNGHALCIIKRTRVKGFCVECIIKKGDFQNYKKTLPKIVTFCPKCPGGRWFCEPCFDRLH
;
A
#
# COMPACT_ATOMS: atom_id res chain seq x y z
N PHE A 1 12.10 -62.51 -21.65
CA PHE A 1 12.26 -62.38 -23.11
C PHE A 1 11.05 -61.61 -23.58
N SER A 2 11.06 -60.29 -23.77
CA SER A 2 11.92 -59.48 -24.64
C SER A 2 11.09 -58.18 -24.83
N ASP A 3 11.56 -56.97 -25.08
CA ASP A 3 12.86 -56.42 -25.37
C ASP A 3 12.75 -54.90 -25.13
N THR A 4 13.89 -54.29 -24.82
CA THR A 4 14.11 -52.85 -24.69
C THR A 4 14.05 -52.20 -26.07
N TYR A 5 13.51 -50.99 -26.21
CA TYR A 5 13.87 -50.11 -27.33
C TYR A 5 13.96 -48.64 -26.92
N ALA A 6 15.10 -48.06 -27.26
CA ALA A 6 15.50 -46.68 -27.10
C ALA A 6 14.94 -45.80 -28.23
N GLY A 7 14.84 -44.50 -27.99
CA GLY A 7 14.49 -43.53 -29.02
C GLY A 7 14.64 -42.09 -28.53
N ASP A 8 15.84 -41.54 -28.74
CA ASP A 8 16.20 -40.12 -28.68
C ASP A 8 15.26 -39.22 -29.49
N ALA A 9 14.97 -38.03 -28.94
CA ALA A 9 14.67 -36.84 -29.72
C ALA A 9 15.19 -35.60 -28.98
N ASP A 10 16.30 -35.09 -29.47
CA ASP A 10 16.93 -33.82 -29.15
C ASP A 10 16.08 -32.67 -29.70
N GLN A 11 15.77 -31.67 -28.88
CA GLN A 11 15.47 -30.34 -29.40
C GLN A 11 15.84 -29.26 -28.38
N SER A 12 17.08 -28.81 -28.53
CA SER A 12 17.58 -27.53 -28.05
C SER A 12 16.79 -26.34 -28.59
N VAL A 13 16.34 -25.45 -27.71
CA VAL A 13 16.18 -24.02 -28.02
C VAL A 13 16.80 -23.22 -26.88
N ALA A 14 17.84 -22.47 -27.22
CA ALA A 14 18.56 -21.56 -26.36
C ALA A 14 17.78 -20.24 -26.23
N GLU A 15 17.60 -19.71 -25.02
CA GLU A 15 17.39 -18.28 -24.82
C GLU A 15 18.08 -17.79 -23.54
N ALA A 16 19.12 -16.99 -23.80
CA ALA A 16 19.71 -15.88 -23.07
C ALA A 16 19.72 -15.85 -21.52
N GLN A 17 20.95 -15.74 -21.04
CA GLN A 17 21.37 -15.28 -19.70
C GLN A 17 20.83 -13.88 -19.37
N GLU A 18 20.42 -13.68 -18.11
CA GLU A 18 20.71 -12.44 -17.38
C GLU A 18 21.13 -12.78 -15.93
N ASP A 19 22.24 -12.20 -15.51
CA ASP A 19 22.99 -12.46 -14.27
C ASP A 19 22.17 -12.25 -12.96
N PRO A 20 22.34 -13.13 -11.95
CA PRO A 20 21.85 -12.84 -10.60
C PRO A 20 22.75 -11.82 -9.92
N ARG A 21 22.38 -10.54 -10.00
CA ARG A 21 23.00 -9.48 -9.19
C ARG A 21 22.71 -9.76 -7.71
N PRO A 22 23.73 -9.90 -6.84
CA PRO A 22 23.50 -10.13 -5.41
C PRO A 22 23.20 -8.80 -4.73
N SER A 23 21.92 -8.47 -4.57
CA SER A 23 21.50 -7.41 -3.65
C SER A 23 21.61 -7.92 -2.21
N LYS A 24 22.74 -7.60 -1.60
CA LYS A 24 22.96 -7.66 -0.15
C LYS A 24 21.89 -6.84 0.58
N SER A 25 21.46 -7.39 1.73
CA SER A 25 21.09 -6.66 2.96
C SER A 25 19.76 -5.87 2.90
N HIS A 26 18.85 -5.88 3.89
CA HIS A 26 18.89 -6.20 5.31
C HIS A 26 17.61 -6.98 5.69
N LYS A 27 17.75 -8.02 6.51
CA LYS A 27 16.65 -8.53 7.34
C LYS A 27 16.45 -7.54 8.47
N ASP A 28 15.80 -6.42 8.20
CA ASP A 28 15.15 -5.68 9.28
C ASP A 28 13.83 -6.38 9.53
N LEU A 29 13.67 -6.97 10.72
CA LEU A 29 12.37 -7.29 11.28
C LEU A 29 11.58 -5.97 11.35
N LYS A 30 10.96 -5.59 10.23
CA LYS A 30 10.09 -4.43 10.14
C LYS A 30 8.89 -4.74 11.01
N SER A 31 8.90 -4.13 12.18
CA SER A 31 7.73 -3.97 13.05
C SER A 31 6.50 -3.74 12.17
N ASP A 32 5.55 -4.66 12.17
CA ASP A 32 4.35 -4.64 11.31
C ASP A 32 3.32 -3.57 11.76
N ARG A 33 3.84 -2.48 12.32
CA ARG A 33 3.06 -1.35 12.75
C ARG A 33 2.85 -0.45 11.54
N PRO A 34 1.60 -0.09 11.23
CA PRO A 34 1.34 0.83 10.14
C PRO A 34 1.99 2.19 10.42
N HIS A 35 2.47 2.85 9.37
CA HIS A 35 3.16 4.15 9.45
C HIS A 35 2.40 5.20 8.64
N MET A 36 2.44 6.44 9.12
CA MET A 36 1.94 7.62 8.41
C MET A 36 3.10 8.42 7.85
N ILE A 37 3.00 8.79 6.58
CA ILE A 37 3.94 9.70 5.93
C ILE A 37 3.54 11.14 6.27
N VAL A 38 4.43 11.87 6.94
CA VAL A 38 4.22 13.28 7.32
C VAL A 38 5.30 14.13 6.65
N LYS A 39 4.88 15.11 5.85
CA LYS A 39 5.78 16.16 5.37
C LYS A 39 5.97 17.19 6.47
N LYS A 40 7.19 17.31 6.99
CA LYS A 40 7.56 18.35 7.94
C LYS A 40 8.35 19.41 7.18
N THR A 41 7.82 20.61 7.14
CA THR A 41 8.52 21.78 6.60
C THR A 41 9.19 22.49 7.75
N SER A 42 10.52 22.58 7.72
CA SER A 42 11.31 23.39 8.65
C SER A 42 11.87 24.59 7.89
N ILE A 43 11.73 25.76 8.48
CA ILE A 43 12.23 27.02 7.93
C ILE A 43 13.37 27.46 8.85
N ALA A 44 14.61 27.44 8.34
CA ALA A 44 15.78 27.94 9.04
C ALA A 44 16.43 29.01 8.15
N GLY A 45 16.17 30.28 8.46
CA GLY A 45 16.55 31.41 7.61
C GLY A 45 15.80 31.40 6.27
N SER A 46 16.48 31.67 5.16
CA SER A 46 15.91 31.70 3.80
C SER A 46 15.78 30.32 3.13
N GLN A 47 16.11 29.22 3.83
CA GLN A 47 16.05 27.88 3.28
C GLN A 47 14.82 27.12 3.81
N VAL A 48 14.01 26.62 2.88
CA VAL A 48 12.87 25.73 3.17
C VAL A 48 13.34 24.29 2.94
N THR A 49 13.38 23.49 4.00
CA THR A 49 13.70 22.05 3.89
C THR A 49 12.42 21.24 4.13
N GLU A 50 12.04 20.42 3.17
CA GLU A 50 10.96 19.44 3.32
C GLU A 50 11.56 18.08 3.71
N GLN A 51 11.25 17.60 4.91
CA GLN A 51 11.58 16.24 5.34
C GLN A 51 10.32 15.37 5.35
N ILE A 52 10.39 14.23 4.66
CA ILE A 52 9.36 13.18 4.71
C ILE A 52 9.68 12.29 5.90
N VAL A 53 8.85 12.35 6.95
CA VAL A 53 9.02 11.56 8.17
C VAL A 53 7.94 10.49 8.22
N GLU A 54 8.34 9.22 8.30
CA GLU A 54 7.45 8.11 8.62
C GLU A 54 7.25 8.06 10.13
N LYS A 55 6.02 8.31 10.59
CA LYS A 55 5.67 8.23 12.01
C LYS A 55 4.82 6.99 12.27
N PRO A 56 5.12 6.17 13.28
CA PRO A 56 4.27 5.03 13.61
C PRO A 56 2.87 5.50 13.98
N ILE A 57 1.85 4.80 13.46
CA ILE A 57 0.46 5.09 13.78
C ILE A 57 0.19 4.56 15.19
N PRO A 58 -0.30 5.41 16.10
CA PRO A 58 -0.69 4.99 17.45
C PRO A 58 -1.79 3.91 17.39
N GLU A 59 -1.76 2.95 18.31
CA GLU A 59 -2.72 1.83 18.29
C GLU A 59 -4.17 2.29 18.50
N ASP A 60 -4.39 3.39 19.23
CA ASP A 60 -5.69 4.07 19.40
C ASP A 60 -6.21 4.73 18.12
N GLN A 61 -5.40 4.76 17.05
CA GLN A 61 -5.79 5.21 15.73
C GLN A 61 -6.01 4.04 14.76
N ILE A 62 -5.91 2.79 15.22
CA ILE A 62 -6.16 1.61 14.38
C ILE A 62 -7.54 1.07 14.74
N ILE A 63 -8.49 1.18 13.81
CA ILE A 63 -9.86 0.67 14.00
C ILE A 63 -9.90 -0.83 13.74
N LYS A 64 -9.28 -1.27 12.64
CA LYS A 64 -9.33 -2.66 12.19
C LYS A 64 -7.99 -3.06 11.61
N LYS A 65 -7.53 -4.28 11.90
CA LYS A 65 -6.37 -4.91 11.27
C LYS A 65 -6.84 -6.20 10.63
N LEU A 66 -6.41 -6.42 9.40
CA LEU A 66 -6.68 -7.63 8.65
C LEU A 66 -5.42 -8.50 8.60
N PRO A 67 -5.57 -9.84 8.46
CA PRO A 67 -4.42 -10.76 8.42
C PRO A 67 -3.54 -10.58 7.19
N ASN A 68 -4.04 -9.92 6.14
CA ASN A 68 -3.31 -9.53 4.93
C ASN A 68 -2.32 -8.38 5.15
N GLY A 69 -2.18 -7.87 6.38
CA GLY A 69 -1.28 -6.77 6.73
C GLY A 69 -1.86 -5.38 6.44
N HIS A 70 -3.11 -5.28 5.98
CA HIS A 70 -3.82 -4.00 5.86
C HIS A 70 -4.47 -3.62 7.18
N ALA A 71 -4.48 -2.31 7.43
CA ALA A 71 -5.14 -1.74 8.59
C ALA A 71 -6.02 -0.58 8.18
N LEU A 72 -7.20 -0.47 8.78
CA LEU A 72 -8.05 0.71 8.69
C LEU A 72 -7.69 1.61 9.86
N CYS A 73 -7.09 2.75 9.56
CA CYS A 73 -6.63 3.72 10.55
C CYS A 73 -7.48 4.98 10.51
N ILE A 74 -7.69 5.62 11.66
CA ILE A 74 -8.39 6.90 11.82
C ILE A 74 -7.38 8.04 11.97
N ILE A 75 -7.56 9.09 11.18
CA ILE A 75 -6.78 10.32 11.29
C ILE A 75 -7.46 11.24 12.30
N LYS A 76 -6.85 11.38 13.49
CA LYS A 76 -7.30 12.32 14.55
C LYS A 76 -6.91 13.79 14.28
N ARG A 77 -6.77 14.19 13.01
CA ARG A 77 -6.50 15.58 12.63
C ARG A 77 -7.78 16.22 12.13
N THR A 78 -8.30 17.20 12.87
CA THR A 78 -9.59 17.87 12.62
C THR A 78 -9.76 18.43 11.20
N ARG A 79 -8.65 18.83 10.54
CA ARG A 79 -8.64 19.42 9.20
C ARG A 79 -8.47 18.41 8.06
N VAL A 80 -8.03 17.18 8.36
CA VAL A 80 -7.67 16.19 7.33
C VAL A 80 -8.81 15.19 7.21
N LYS A 81 -9.67 15.40 6.23
CA LYS A 81 -10.76 14.49 5.87
C LYS A 81 -10.70 14.22 4.37
N GLY A 82 -10.95 12.97 3.99
CA GLY A 82 -10.97 12.54 2.60
C GLY A 82 -12.31 11.96 2.20
N PHE A 83 -12.34 11.33 1.05
CA PHE A 83 -13.52 10.65 0.50
C PHE A 83 -13.14 9.22 0.17
N CYS A 84 -14.06 8.28 0.38
CA CYS A 84 -13.81 6.88 0.05
C CYS A 84 -13.59 6.73 -1.46
N VAL A 85 -12.42 6.25 -1.85
CA VAL A 85 -12.02 6.08 -3.27
C VAL A 85 -13.04 5.20 -4.00
N GLU A 86 -13.47 4.13 -3.36
CA GLU A 86 -14.40 3.16 -3.93
C GLU A 86 -15.82 3.68 -4.04
N CYS A 87 -16.25 4.50 -3.08
CA CYS A 87 -17.55 5.15 -3.19
C CYS A 87 -17.55 6.18 -4.32
N ILE A 88 -16.42 6.85 -4.57
CA ILE A 88 -16.28 7.75 -5.73
C ILE A 88 -16.41 6.95 -7.03
N ILE A 89 -15.65 5.86 -7.17
CA ILE A 89 -15.65 5.01 -8.36
C ILE A 89 -17.04 4.42 -8.60
N LYS A 90 -17.66 3.83 -7.58
CA LYS A 90 -18.96 3.16 -7.69
C LYS A 90 -20.10 4.09 -8.08
N LYS A 91 -20.07 5.34 -7.62
CA LYS A 91 -21.10 6.32 -8.00
C LYS A 91 -20.89 6.88 -9.41
N GLY A 92 -19.71 6.72 -10.02
CA GLY A 92 -19.38 7.34 -11.30
C GLY A 92 -19.28 8.88 -11.26
N ASP A 93 -19.53 9.48 -10.10
CA ASP A 93 -19.61 10.93 -9.90
C ASP A 93 -18.23 11.55 -9.62
N PHE A 94 -17.21 11.28 -10.45
CA PHE A 94 -15.88 11.86 -10.26
C PHE A 94 -15.87 13.40 -10.23
N GLN A 95 -16.91 14.04 -10.78
CA GLN A 95 -17.08 15.49 -10.73
C GLN A 95 -17.93 15.98 -9.54
N ASN A 96 -18.89 15.18 -9.06
CA ASN A 96 -19.89 15.61 -8.07
C ASN A 96 -19.80 14.90 -6.71
N TYR A 97 -18.85 13.97 -6.53
CA TYR A 97 -18.69 13.20 -5.29
C TYR A 97 -18.57 14.07 -4.04
N LYS A 98 -18.02 15.29 -4.16
CA LYS A 98 -17.88 16.23 -3.03
C LYS A 98 -19.21 16.65 -2.42
N LYS A 99 -20.30 16.59 -3.18
CA LYS A 99 -21.66 16.93 -2.74
C LYS A 99 -22.43 15.70 -2.26
N THR A 100 -22.12 14.53 -2.81
CA THR A 100 -22.93 13.31 -2.64
C THR A 100 -22.33 12.27 -1.70
N LEU A 101 -21.05 12.39 -1.34
CA LEU A 101 -20.36 11.47 -0.44
C LEU A 101 -19.99 12.15 0.88
N PRO A 102 -20.16 11.45 2.01
CA PRO A 102 -19.68 11.94 3.28
C PRO A 102 -18.15 11.94 3.29
N LYS A 103 -17.59 12.97 3.93
CA LYS A 103 -16.16 13.01 4.23
C LYS A 103 -15.85 11.98 5.32
N ILE A 104 -14.80 11.21 5.12
CA ILE A 104 -14.32 10.20 6.06
C ILE A 104 -12.99 10.61 6.67
N VAL A 105 -12.68 10.03 7.82
CA VAL A 105 -11.42 10.21 8.57
C VAL A 105 -10.55 8.95 8.52
N THR A 106 -10.96 7.94 7.76
CA THR A 106 -10.37 6.61 7.75
C THR A 106 -9.62 6.33 6.46
N PHE A 107 -8.45 5.70 6.58
CA PHE A 107 -7.58 5.38 5.46
C PHE A 107 -6.77 4.12 5.74
N CYS A 108 -6.24 3.50 4.69
CA CYS A 108 -5.32 2.38 4.79
C CYS A 108 -3.89 2.82 4.42
N PRO A 109 -2.92 2.75 5.35
CA PRO A 109 -1.55 3.18 5.11
C PRO A 109 -0.73 2.21 4.24
N LYS A 110 -1.13 0.94 4.18
CA LYS A 110 -0.46 -0.08 3.35
C LYS A 110 -0.89 -0.02 1.89
N CYS A 111 -2.05 0.58 1.60
CA CYS A 111 -2.46 0.82 0.22
C CYS A 111 -1.53 1.83 -0.45
N PRO A 112 -1.26 1.68 -1.77
CA PRO A 112 -0.43 2.61 -2.51
C PRO A 112 -1.01 4.04 -2.41
N GLY A 113 -0.21 4.95 -1.85
CA GLY A 113 -0.59 6.35 -1.65
C GLY A 113 -1.51 6.63 -0.45
N GLY A 114 -1.73 5.67 0.46
CA GLY A 114 -2.51 5.89 1.67
C GLY A 114 -3.99 6.14 1.38
N ARG A 115 -4.64 5.21 0.66
CA ARG A 115 -6.00 5.39 0.15
C ARG A 115 -7.05 5.51 1.26
N TRP A 116 -8.05 6.35 1.00
CA TRP A 116 -9.18 6.59 1.90
C TRP A 116 -10.28 5.54 1.66
N PHE A 117 -10.71 4.88 2.73
CA PHE A 117 -11.77 3.88 2.68
C PHE A 117 -12.76 4.11 3.81
N CYS A 118 -14.05 4.07 3.50
CA CYS A 118 -15.05 3.86 4.54
C CYS A 118 -14.98 2.39 4.99
N GLU A 119 -15.42 2.12 6.22
CA GLU A 119 -15.41 0.77 6.80
C GLU A 119 -16.00 -0.31 5.88
N PRO A 120 -17.19 -0.16 5.27
CA PRO A 120 -17.75 -1.22 4.42
C PRO A 120 -16.97 -1.43 3.12
N CYS A 121 -16.32 -0.40 2.57
CA CYS A 121 -15.47 -0.57 1.40
C CYS A 121 -14.12 -1.20 1.75
N PHE A 122 -13.63 -0.97 2.97
CA PHE A 122 -12.41 -1.60 3.45
C PHE A 122 -12.59 -3.11 3.58
N ASP A 123 -13.63 -3.56 4.29
CA ASP A 123 -13.93 -4.98 4.53
C ASP A 123 -14.22 -5.77 3.25
N ARG A 124 -14.65 -5.08 2.19
CA ARG A 124 -14.96 -5.72 0.91
C ARG A 124 -13.75 -5.92 0.00
N LEU A 125 -12.68 -5.16 0.20
CA LEU A 125 -11.54 -5.10 -0.73
C LEU A 125 -10.24 -5.63 -0.12
N HIS A 126 -10.23 -5.85 1.18
CA HIS A 126 -9.09 -6.34 1.94
C HIS A 126 -9.54 -7.57 2.71
#